data_AF-A0A0N9DVE1-F1
#
_entry.id   AF-A0A0N9DVE1-F1
#
_cell.length_a   1.000
_cell.length_b   1.000
_cell.length_c   1.000
_cell.angle_alpha   90.00
_cell.angle_beta   90.00
_cell.angle_gamma   90.00
#
_symmetry.space_group_name_H-M   'P 1'
#
loop_
_entity.id
_entity.type
_entity.pdbx_description
1 polymer ?
#
loop_
_entity_poly.entity_id
_entity_poly.type
_entity_poly.pdbx_seq_one_letter_code
_entity_poly.pdbx_strand_id
1 'polypeptide(L)'
;DGGDTWQGSATALWTKGQDMIDAQKLLGVDVMTAHWEFTYGQDRVKQVVENDFKGRIDFLAQNVSTADFGDPVFAPYVIREVNGVQVGIIGQAFP
;
A
#
# COMPACT_ATOMS: atom_id res chain seq x y z
N ASP A 1 -4.31 4.05 6.09
CA ASP A 1 -4.12 2.70 6.64
C ASP A 1 -2.65 2.52 6.98
N GLY A 2 -2.34 2.06 8.19
CA GLY A 2 -0.96 1.97 8.70
C GLY A 2 -0.14 0.81 8.13
N GLY A 3 -0.73 -0.04 7.28
CA GLY A 3 -0.15 -1.32 6.88
C GLY A 3 -0.57 -2.44 7.81
N ASP A 4 -0.09 -3.66 7.54
CA ASP A 4 -0.45 -4.89 8.26
C ASP A 4 -1.93 -5.28 8.15
N THR A 5 -2.52 -4.99 6.99
CA THR A 5 -3.95 -5.13 6.74
C THR A 5 -4.28 -6.34 5.86
N TRP A 6 -3.39 -6.73 4.94
CA TRP A 6 -3.72 -7.78 3.95
C TRP A 6 -3.65 -9.21 4.50
N GLN A 7 -3.17 -9.40 5.73
CA GLN A 7 -2.89 -10.71 6.33
C GLN A 7 -3.56 -10.83 7.70
N GLY A 8 -3.65 -12.05 8.24
CA GLY A 8 -3.97 -12.28 9.65
C GLY A 8 -5.30 -12.98 9.88
N SER A 9 -6.04 -13.25 8.81
CA SER A 9 -7.33 -13.94 8.84
C SER A 9 -7.39 -15.14 7.90
N ALA A 10 -8.34 -16.05 8.15
CA ALA A 10 -8.56 -17.21 7.27
C ALA A 10 -8.98 -16.79 5.85
N THR A 11 -9.82 -15.75 5.74
CA THR A 11 -10.28 -15.23 4.45
C THR A 11 -9.16 -14.55 3.67
N ALA A 12 -8.26 -13.84 4.35
CA ALA A 12 -7.04 -13.30 3.74
C ALA A 12 -6.10 -14.40 3.23
N LEU A 13 -5.99 -15.53 3.95
CA LEU A 13 -5.22 -16.68 3.47
C LEU A 13 -5.85 -17.27 2.20
N TRP A 14 -7.16 -17.52 2.21
CA TRP A 14 -7.86 -18.16 1.08
C TRP A 14 -7.90 -17.30 -0.17
N THR A 15 -7.94 -15.98 -0.01
CA THR A 15 -8.08 -15.02 -1.13
C THR A 15 -6.78 -14.34 -1.52
N LYS A 16 -5.65 -14.69 -0.88
CA LYS A 16 -4.36 -14.01 -1.04
C LYS A 16 -4.50 -12.48 -0.78
N GLY A 17 -5.17 -12.16 0.33
CA GLY A 17 -5.42 -10.81 0.83
C GLY A 17 -6.50 -10.01 0.08
N GLN A 18 -7.13 -10.58 -0.97
CA GLN A 18 -8.07 -9.83 -1.81
C GLN A 18 -9.30 -9.34 -1.03
N ASP A 19 -9.78 -10.12 -0.06
CA ASP A 19 -10.91 -9.73 0.79
C ASP A 19 -10.63 -8.41 1.53
N MET A 20 -9.44 -8.26 2.10
CA MET A 20 -9.03 -7.05 2.81
C MET A 20 -8.75 -5.89 1.86
N ILE A 21 -8.14 -6.16 0.69
CA ILE A 21 -7.95 -5.18 -0.39
C ILE A 21 -9.30 -4.62 -0.87
N ASP A 22 -10.30 -5.48 -1.05
CA ASP A 22 -11.65 -5.07 -1.43
C ASP A 22 -12.34 -4.29 -0.32
N ALA A 23 -12.17 -4.69 0.94
CA ALA A 23 -12.65 -3.93 2.09
C ALA A 23 -12.04 -2.53 2.17
N GLN A 24 -10.72 -2.37 1.95
CA GLN A 24 -10.04 -1.07 1.91
C GLN A 24 -10.64 -0.15 0.82
N LYS A 25 -10.90 -0.70 -0.38
CA LYS A 25 -11.55 0.04 -1.47
C LYS A 25 -12.96 0.49 -1.10
N LEU A 26 -13.74 -0.36 -0.43
CA LEU A 26 -15.11 -0.04 -0.01
C LEU A 26 -15.17 0.98 1.13
N LEU A 27 -14.22 0.90 2.07
CA LEU A 27 -14.10 1.84 3.19
C LEU A 27 -13.59 3.22 2.74
N GLY A 28 -13.08 3.35 1.52
CA GLY A 28 -12.55 4.60 0.99
C GLY A 28 -11.19 4.97 1.59
N VAL A 29 -10.32 3.97 1.82
CA VAL A 29 -8.95 4.25 2.26
C VAL A 29 -8.22 5.06 1.19
N ASP A 30 -7.73 6.24 1.56
CA ASP A 30 -7.02 7.13 0.63
C ASP A 30 -5.55 6.76 0.42
N VAL A 31 -4.86 6.41 1.50
CA VAL A 31 -3.40 6.22 1.54
C VAL A 31 -3.07 5.05 2.46
N MET A 32 -2.08 4.24 2.09
CA MET A 32 -1.54 3.19 2.95
C MET A 32 -0.02 3.03 2.85
N THR A 33 0.56 2.38 3.85
CA THR A 33 1.93 1.84 3.81
C THR A 33 1.90 0.33 4.06
N ALA A 34 3.04 -0.33 4.29
CA ALA A 34 3.09 -1.79 4.31
C ALA A 34 4.14 -2.41 5.24
N HIS A 35 3.87 -3.66 5.60
CA HIS A 35 4.82 -4.57 6.23
C HIS A 35 4.44 -6.03 5.95
N TRP A 36 3.38 -6.56 6.55
CA TRP A 36 2.94 -7.94 6.31
C TRP A 36 2.38 -8.16 4.90
N GLU A 37 2.01 -7.09 4.17
CA GLU A 37 1.65 -7.13 2.75
C GLU A 37 2.71 -7.85 1.90
N PHE A 38 4.00 -7.66 2.22
CA PHE A 38 5.11 -8.24 1.49
C PHE A 38 5.21 -9.76 1.62
N THR A 39 4.52 -10.38 2.58
CA THR A 39 4.49 -11.85 2.72
C THR A 39 3.78 -12.56 1.57
N TYR A 40 2.95 -11.84 0.81
CA TYR A 40 2.33 -12.37 -0.42
C TYR A 40 3.29 -12.39 -1.63
N GLY A 41 4.51 -11.87 -1.46
CA GLY A 41 5.52 -11.78 -2.51
C GLY A 41 5.35 -10.58 -3.43
N GLN A 42 6.46 -10.17 -4.06
CA GLN A 42 6.52 -8.94 -4.86
C GLN A 42 5.49 -8.90 -6.00
N ASP A 43 5.22 -10.02 -6.66
CA ASP A 43 4.33 -10.06 -7.82
C ASP A 43 2.89 -9.75 -7.41
N ARG A 44 2.46 -10.27 -6.26
CA ARG A 44 1.14 -10.00 -5.72
C ARG A 44 1.01 -8.55 -5.27
N VAL A 45 2.02 -8.02 -4.58
CA VAL A 45 2.01 -6.61 -4.15
C VAL A 45 1.97 -5.68 -5.37
N LYS A 46 2.82 -5.90 -6.37
CA LYS A 46 2.81 -5.13 -7.62
C LYS A 46 1.48 -5.23 -8.33
N GLN A 47 0.90 -6.43 -8.45
CA GLN A 47 -0.42 -6.61 -9.05
C GLN A 47 -1.48 -5.71 -8.39
N VAL A 48 -1.51 -5.66 -7.06
CA VAL A 48 -2.51 -4.89 -6.31
C VAL A 48 -2.27 -3.40 -6.46
N VAL A 49 -1.02 -2.95 -6.30
CA VAL A 49 -0.64 -1.53 -6.42
C VAL A 49 -0.90 -1.00 -7.83
N GLU A 50 -0.53 -1.77 -8.86
CA GLU A 50 -0.63 -1.35 -10.27
C GLU A 50 -2.05 -1.50 -10.85
N ASN A 51 -2.92 -2.31 -10.23
CA ASN A 51 -4.27 -2.57 -10.74
C ASN A 51 -5.37 -2.18 -9.74
N ASP A 52 -5.50 -2.92 -8.63
CA ASP A 52 -6.59 -2.73 -7.65
C ASP A 52 -6.61 -1.31 -7.07
N PHE A 53 -5.44 -0.77 -6.75
CA PHE A 53 -5.29 0.53 -6.10
C PHE A 53 -5.10 1.70 -7.06
N LYS A 54 -4.88 1.42 -8.34
CA LYS A 54 -4.59 2.45 -9.34
C LYS A 54 -5.67 3.53 -9.36
N GLY A 55 -5.25 4.76 -9.03
CA GLY A 55 -6.14 5.93 -8.98
C GLY A 55 -7.18 5.89 -7.86
N ARG A 56 -7.01 5.01 -6.86
CA ARG A 56 -7.92 4.85 -5.72
C ARG A 56 -7.20 5.00 -4.38
N ILE A 57 -6.14 4.22 -4.17
CA ILE A 57 -5.38 4.19 -2.92
C ILE A 57 -3.91 4.47 -3.24
N ASP A 58 -3.32 5.47 -2.59
CA ASP A 58 -1.89 5.73 -2.71
C ASP A 58 -1.12 4.76 -1.79
N PHE A 59 -0.41 3.80 -2.38
CA PHE A 59 0.53 2.94 -1.67
C PHE A 59 1.89 3.62 -1.58
N LEU A 60 2.30 4.01 -0.37
CA LEU A 60 3.48 4.84 -0.14
C LEU A 60 4.52 4.11 0.73
N ALA A 61 5.78 4.17 0.30
CA ALA A 61 6.92 3.73 1.10
C ALA A 61 8.20 4.42 0.61
N GLN A 62 8.79 5.27 1.44
CA GLN A 62 10.03 5.98 1.12
C GLN A 62 11.28 5.09 1.27
N ASN A 63 11.17 4.00 2.04
CA ASN A 63 12.27 3.13 2.43
C ASN A 63 12.31 1.77 1.70
N VAL A 64 11.56 1.61 0.60
CA VAL A 64 11.60 0.38 -0.21
C VAL A 64 12.27 0.68 -1.54
N SER A 65 13.38 -0.01 -1.78
CA SER A 65 14.20 0.16 -2.97
C SER A 65 14.53 -1.16 -3.65
N THR A 66 14.95 -1.10 -4.92
CA THR A 66 15.49 -2.25 -5.62
C THR A 66 16.82 -2.67 -5.01
N ALA A 67 17.11 -3.97 -5.04
CA ALA A 67 18.33 -4.52 -4.44
C ALA A 67 19.60 -4.24 -5.27
N ASP A 68 19.46 -3.82 -6.53
CA ASP A 68 20.57 -3.56 -7.44
C ASP A 68 21.10 -2.13 -7.31
N PHE A 69 20.37 -1.15 -7.83
CA PHE A 69 20.77 0.25 -7.90
C PHE A 69 20.15 1.11 -6.80
N GLY A 70 19.29 0.53 -5.96
CA GLY A 70 18.63 1.26 -4.88
C GLY A 70 17.53 2.20 -5.38
N ASP A 71 16.96 1.92 -6.56
CA ASP A 71 15.89 2.73 -7.13
C ASP A 71 14.62 2.61 -6.28
N PRO A 72 13.86 3.70 -6.07
CA PRO A 72 12.62 3.65 -5.32
C PRO A 72 11.60 2.76 -6.02
N VAL A 73 10.99 1.83 -5.28
CA VAL A 73 9.97 0.92 -5.82
C VAL A 73 8.57 1.57 -5.79
N PHE A 74 8.30 2.35 -4.75
CA PHE A 74 7.02 3.03 -4.53
C PHE A 74 7.20 4.53 -4.42
N ALA A 75 6.10 5.28 -4.56
CA ALA A 75 6.13 6.71 -4.28
C ALA A 75 6.45 6.94 -2.78
N PRO A 76 7.36 7.88 -2.44
CA PRO A 76 7.73 8.13 -1.05
C PRO A 76 6.66 8.91 -0.28
N TYR A 77 5.90 9.76 -0.98
CA TYR A 77 4.88 10.63 -0.40
C TYR A 77 3.83 11.04 -1.43
N VAL A 78 2.73 11.62 -0.95
CA VAL A 78 1.75 12.37 -1.75
C VAL A 78 1.47 13.72 -1.09
N ILE A 79 1.13 14.74 -1.89
CA ILE A 79 0.59 16.01 -1.40
C ILE A 79 -0.88 16.06 -1.77
N ARG A 80 -1.76 16.24 -0.78
CA ARG A 80 -3.21 16.36 -0.97
C ARG A 80 -3.72 17.68 -0.43
N GLU A 81 -4.75 18.23 -1.05
CA GLU A 81 -5.47 19.38 -0.50
C GLU A 81 -6.59 18.88 0.41
N VAL A 82 -6.57 19.29 1.67
CA VAL A 82 -7.58 18.96 2.68
C VAL A 82 -8.12 20.25 3.26
N ASN A 83 -9.40 20.54 3.00
CA ASN A 83 -10.06 21.77 3.43
C ASN A 83 -9.31 23.05 3.02
N GLY A 84 -8.76 23.08 1.80
CA GLY A 84 -8.01 24.22 1.26
C GLY A 84 -6.56 24.33 1.77
N VAL A 85 -6.06 23.34 2.51
CA VAL A 85 -4.68 23.30 3.03
C VAL A 85 -3.93 22.15 2.36
N GLN A 86 -2.71 22.42 1.89
CA GLN A 86 -1.83 21.36 1.38
C GLN A 86 -1.25 20.53 2.53
N VAL A 87 -1.45 19.22 2.46
CA VAL A 87 -0.98 18.23 3.43
C VAL A 87 -0.08 17.24 2.73
N GLY A 88 1.18 17.14 3.17
CA GLY A 88 2.10 16.10 2.74
C GLY A 88 1.92 14.84 3.60
N ILE A 89 1.78 13.68 2.97
CA ILE A 89 1.66 12.38 3.63
C ILE A 89 2.83 11.52 3.16
N ILE A 90 3.71 11.13 4.08
CA ILE A 90 4.91 10.33 3.81
C ILE A 90 4.65 8.89 4.23
N GLY A 91 4.98 7.93 3.36
CA GLY A 91 4.88 6.50 3.67
C GLY A 91 6.18 5.94 4.21
N GLN A 92 6.11 5.08 5.23
CA GLN A 92 7.23 4.36 5.81
C GLN A 92 6.79 2.92 6.06
N ALA A 93 7.33 1.99 5.27
CA ALA A 93 7.15 0.57 5.50
C ALA A 93 8.00 0.11 6.69
N PHE A 94 7.68 -1.04 7.29
CA PHE A 94 8.53 -1.62 8.33
C PHE A 94 9.94 -1.94 7.78
N PRO A 95 11.02 -1.58 8.50
CA PRO A 95 12.41 -1.74 8.04
C PRO A 95 12.95 -3.17 8.14
#